data_AF-A0A380BL65-F1
#
_entry.id   AF-A0A380BL65-F1
#
_cell.length_a   1.000
_cell.length_b   1.000
_cell.length_c   1.000
_cell.angle_alpha   90.00
_cell.angle_beta   90.00
_cell.angle_gamma   90.00
#
_symmetry.space_group_name_H-M   'P 1'
#
loop_
_entity.id
_entity.type
_entity.pdbx_description
1 polymer ?
#
loop_
_entity_poly.entity_id
_entity_poly.type
_entity_poly.pdbx_seq_one_letter_code
_entity_poly.pdbx_strand_id
1 'polypeptide(L)'
;MGGNAGIRGYLIQTIICVLDTLESDNLWKSVTLEPLDESEKVDIRWKYSDDTVKLCQVKSSQNIIKHSSAKKWCEELETHSPNASQYELIVIGNVDEKLSKAVDIGNVKIGEIKPLNTQVLIDQASTKIDKYYEDKNKPKISSQVRELIVKALTLEFGTSSIIGKEISRADFDKKLLEWISAVENQIETNPFASLAPPTENQNVPINHRIVKKILELIGWHQFGENHVVERFNDKTEENEIHSVDFLGDFESKLKEDSGDLVMVSSLHSLKYPDSSKTEISKYLNDTDIVCSDLEEKNKIPIKRFDSTDVYSLLFWLSTDNSEVSTDFIHYTKDNYKRNLLHENINYFLIDNNKANFLISSITTAKNYREDVPVKFAYPITEANQSPKRIGERGLKLPPQFINTSVLPITKESKSKISFLLFCVCLQKKVYFFLESVFCFKYRI
;
A
#
# COMPACT_ATOMS: atom_id res chain seq x y z
N MET A 1 21.68 34.21 4.39
CA MET A 1 20.56 33.31 4.76
C MET A 1 21.08 31.89 4.76
N GLY A 2 20.84 31.10 5.81
CA GLY A 2 21.31 29.72 5.90
C GLY A 2 20.53 28.77 4.97
N GLY A 3 21.15 27.68 4.54
CA GLY A 3 20.62 26.75 3.53
C GLY A 3 19.19 26.25 3.80
N ASN A 4 18.86 25.92 5.06
CA ASN A 4 17.53 25.41 5.43
C ASN A 4 16.39 26.40 5.19
N ALA A 5 16.63 27.70 5.35
CA ALA A 5 15.60 28.72 5.13
C ALA A 5 15.29 28.88 3.63
N GLY A 6 16.31 28.78 2.78
CA GLY A 6 16.16 28.83 1.33
C GLY A 6 15.37 27.65 0.79
N ILE A 7 15.76 26.41 1.16
CA ILE A 7 15.07 25.18 0.73
C ILE A 7 13.59 25.20 1.13
N ARG A 8 13.28 25.67 2.35
CA ARG A 8 11.90 25.82 2.81
C ARG A 8 11.11 26.83 1.98
N GLY A 9 11.73 27.95 1.62
CA GLY A 9 11.12 28.95 0.73
C GLY A 9 10.71 28.33 -0.61
N TYR A 10 11.65 27.61 -1.24
CA TYR A 10 11.42 26.89 -2.50
C TYR A 10 10.32 25.82 -2.40
N LEU A 11 10.26 25.08 -1.30
CA LEU A 11 9.18 24.13 -1.09
C LEU A 11 7.82 24.82 -1.00
N ILE A 12 7.73 25.91 -0.22
CA ILE A 12 6.47 26.63 -0.01
C ILE A 12 5.97 27.26 -1.31
N GLN A 13 6.82 27.97 -2.07
CA GLN A 13 6.41 28.55 -3.35
C GLN A 13 5.90 27.49 -4.32
N THR A 14 6.50 26.29 -4.30
CA THR A 14 6.08 25.19 -5.17
C THR A 14 4.70 24.69 -4.76
N ILE A 15 4.45 24.51 -3.46
CA ILE A 15 3.13 24.10 -2.96
C ILE A 15 2.07 25.16 -3.27
N ILE A 16 2.39 26.46 -3.15
CA ILE A 16 1.49 27.55 -3.52
C ILE A 16 1.16 27.50 -5.02
N CYS A 17 2.16 27.30 -5.87
CA CYS A 17 1.94 27.13 -7.31
C CYS A 17 0.97 25.96 -7.58
N VAL A 18 1.19 24.80 -6.93
CA VAL A 18 0.29 23.64 -7.04
C VAL A 18 -1.13 23.97 -6.57
N LEU A 19 -1.30 24.64 -5.43
CA LEU A 19 -2.60 25.04 -4.91
C LEU A 19 -3.37 25.89 -5.93
N ASP A 20 -2.72 26.90 -6.48
CA ASP A 20 -3.32 27.82 -7.43
C ASP A 20 -3.61 27.14 -8.78
N THR A 21 -2.79 26.16 -9.21
CA THR A 21 -3.07 25.41 -10.45
C THR A 21 -4.36 24.60 -10.37
N LEU A 22 -4.72 24.16 -9.15
CA LEU A 22 -5.90 23.34 -8.87
C LEU A 22 -7.17 24.17 -8.63
N GLU A 23 -7.08 25.50 -8.60
CA GLU A 23 -8.25 26.36 -8.43
C GLU A 23 -9.17 26.31 -9.64
N SER A 24 -10.45 26.02 -9.38
CA SER A 24 -11.48 25.83 -10.41
C SER A 24 -11.79 27.10 -11.21
N ASP A 25 -11.63 28.27 -10.59
CA ASP A 25 -11.83 29.60 -11.18
C ASP A 25 -10.56 30.15 -11.85
N ASN A 26 -9.42 29.48 -11.69
CA ASN A 26 -8.16 29.88 -12.32
C ASN A 26 -8.10 29.34 -13.76
N LEU A 27 -8.52 30.16 -14.72
CA LEU A 27 -8.57 29.86 -16.16
C LEU A 27 -7.20 30.05 -16.85
N TRP A 28 -6.13 29.60 -16.21
CA TRP A 28 -4.77 29.71 -16.74
C TRP A 28 -4.56 28.80 -17.97
N LYS A 29 -3.73 29.28 -18.91
CA LYS A 29 -3.30 28.56 -20.11
C LYS A 29 -1.95 27.88 -19.90
N SER A 30 -1.00 28.58 -19.28
CA SER A 30 0.27 28.02 -18.86
C SER A 30 0.81 28.68 -17.59
N VAL A 31 1.69 27.95 -16.90
CA VAL A 31 2.37 28.39 -15.68
C VAL A 31 3.86 28.07 -15.76
N THR A 32 4.69 28.97 -15.26
CA THR A 32 6.13 28.77 -15.09
C THR A 32 6.50 29.10 -13.65
N LEU A 33 7.08 28.13 -12.94
CA LEU A 33 7.71 28.33 -11.63
C LEU A 33 9.18 28.67 -11.87
N GLU A 34 9.69 29.75 -11.27
CA GLU A 34 11.05 30.30 -11.50
C GLU A 34 11.36 30.52 -13.00
N PRO A 35 10.64 31.44 -13.68
CA PRO A 35 10.93 31.77 -15.07
C PRO A 35 12.34 32.35 -15.23
N LEU A 36 13.16 31.71 -16.08
CA LEU A 36 14.56 32.12 -16.32
C LEU A 36 14.68 33.39 -17.18
N ASP A 37 13.60 33.77 -17.86
CA ASP A 37 13.52 34.94 -18.75
C ASP A 37 12.96 36.20 -18.05
N GLU A 38 12.76 36.15 -16.73
CA GLU A 38 12.25 37.25 -15.90
C GLU A 38 13.24 37.65 -14.80
N SER A 39 12.88 38.66 -14.01
CA SER A 39 13.62 39.02 -12.80
C SER A 39 13.59 37.89 -11.76
N GLU A 40 14.69 37.73 -10.99
CA GLU A 40 14.74 36.87 -9.79
C GLU A 40 13.71 37.22 -8.70
N LYS A 41 12.91 38.29 -8.91
CA LYS A 41 11.79 38.64 -8.04
C LYS A 41 10.50 37.90 -8.40
N VAL A 42 10.42 37.32 -9.60
CA VAL A 42 9.26 36.60 -10.10
C VAL A 42 9.42 35.13 -9.73
N ASP A 43 8.59 34.67 -8.80
CA ASP A 43 8.64 33.27 -8.38
C ASP A 43 7.69 32.43 -9.26
N ILE A 44 6.53 32.99 -9.68
CA ILE A 44 5.56 32.29 -10.54
C ILE A 44 5.04 33.23 -11.63
N ARG A 45 4.99 32.75 -12.88
CA ARG A 45 4.34 33.43 -14.01
C ARG A 45 3.14 32.63 -14.50
N TRP A 46 2.01 33.30 -14.64
CA TRP A 46 0.79 32.77 -15.24
C TRP A 46 0.49 33.47 -16.56
N LYS A 47 0.11 32.69 -17.58
CA LYS A 47 -0.44 33.19 -18.84
C LYS A 47 -1.88 32.72 -18.98
N TYR A 48 -2.77 33.61 -19.36
CA TYR A 48 -4.19 33.33 -19.56
C TYR A 48 -4.55 33.30 -21.05
N SER A 49 -5.79 32.91 -21.37
CA SER A 49 -6.26 32.81 -22.75
C SER A 49 -6.50 34.15 -23.44
N ASP A 50 -6.68 35.22 -22.68
CA ASP A 50 -6.88 36.61 -23.13
C ASP A 50 -5.55 37.39 -23.26
N ASP A 51 -4.43 36.67 -23.33
CA ASP A 51 -3.05 37.20 -23.34
C ASP A 51 -2.65 37.97 -22.07
N THR A 52 -3.48 37.93 -21.01
CA THR A 52 -3.11 38.46 -19.69
C THR A 52 -1.90 37.68 -19.14
N VAL A 53 -0.91 38.42 -18.62
CA VAL A 53 0.23 37.86 -17.89
C VAL A 53 0.19 38.32 -16.43
N LYS A 54 0.15 37.37 -15.50
CA LYS A 54 0.23 37.65 -14.05
C LYS A 54 1.57 37.17 -13.51
N LEU A 55 2.31 38.06 -12.85
CA LEU A 55 3.54 37.74 -12.14
C LEU A 55 3.29 37.72 -10.64
N CYS A 56 3.72 36.63 -10.00
CA CYS A 56 3.55 36.43 -8.58
C CYS A 56 4.92 36.36 -7.88
N GLN A 57 4.99 36.95 -6.69
CA GLN A 57 6.08 36.74 -5.76
C GLN A 57 5.54 36.10 -4.49
N VAL A 58 6.21 35.06 -3.99
CA VAL A 58 5.88 34.33 -2.77
C VAL A 58 6.92 34.65 -1.70
N LYS A 59 6.47 35.11 -0.54
CA LYS A 59 7.35 35.38 0.61
C LYS A 59 6.88 34.62 1.84
N SER A 60 7.79 33.86 2.43
CA SER A 60 7.52 33.07 3.63
C SER A 60 8.46 33.42 4.78
N SER A 61 7.94 33.45 6.01
CA SER A 61 8.74 33.78 7.19
C SER A 61 8.14 33.19 8.46
N GLN A 62 9.02 32.75 9.38
CA GLN A 62 8.64 32.42 10.76
C GLN A 62 8.41 33.68 11.61
N ASN A 63 9.10 34.77 11.27
CA ASN A 63 8.95 36.07 11.91
C ASN A 63 7.80 36.85 11.29
N ILE A 64 7.26 37.82 12.04
CA ILE A 64 6.21 38.73 11.57
C ILE A 64 6.69 39.50 10.35
N ILE A 65 5.95 39.38 9.24
CA ILE A 65 6.16 40.13 8.02
C ILE A 65 5.47 41.48 8.15
N LYS A 66 6.26 42.56 8.03
CA LYS A 66 5.76 43.93 8.17
C LYS A 66 5.27 44.47 6.84
N HIS A 67 4.27 45.36 6.88
CA HIS A 67 3.79 46.09 5.70
C HIS A 67 4.93 46.85 4.99
N SER A 68 5.92 47.38 5.73
CA SER A 68 7.07 48.07 5.13
C SER A 68 7.92 47.14 4.26
N SER A 69 8.08 45.88 4.67
CA SER A 69 8.81 44.88 3.90
C SER A 69 8.01 44.45 2.67
N ALA A 70 6.71 44.19 2.84
CA ALA A 70 5.81 43.89 1.72
C ALA A 70 5.79 44.99 0.66
N LYS A 71 5.68 46.25 1.09
CA LYS A 71 5.73 47.41 0.19
C LYS A 71 7.02 47.44 -0.64
N LYS A 72 8.17 47.19 -0.02
CA LYS A 72 9.46 47.12 -0.74
C LYS A 72 9.46 46.01 -1.78
N TRP A 73 8.93 44.84 -1.45
CA TRP A 73 8.83 43.70 -2.39
C TRP A 73 7.89 43.99 -3.56
N CYS A 74 6.74 44.62 -3.31
CA CYS A 74 5.82 45.05 -4.36
C CYS A 74 6.50 46.03 -5.33
N GLU A 75 7.17 47.06 -4.81
CA GLU A 75 7.92 48.03 -5.61
C GLU A 75 9.04 47.36 -6.43
N GLU A 76 9.78 46.43 -5.84
CA GLU A 76 10.81 45.65 -6.53
C GLU A 76 10.22 44.79 -7.66
N LEU A 77 9.09 44.12 -7.43
CA LEU A 77 8.44 43.25 -8.42
C LEU A 77 8.01 44.04 -9.67
N GLU A 78 7.34 45.17 -9.47
CA GLU A 78 6.89 46.04 -10.56
C GLU A 78 8.07 46.65 -11.32
N THR A 79 9.07 47.18 -10.60
CA THR A 79 10.19 47.90 -11.21
C THR A 79 11.06 46.99 -12.08
N HIS A 80 11.27 45.73 -11.65
CA HIS A 80 12.15 44.81 -12.35
C HIS A 80 11.43 43.95 -13.41
N SER A 81 10.09 43.97 -13.44
CA SER A 81 9.30 43.16 -14.38
C SER A 81 8.11 43.96 -14.96
N PRO A 82 8.33 45.08 -15.66
CA PRO A 82 7.30 46.09 -15.96
C PRO A 82 6.25 45.68 -17.02
N ASN A 83 6.42 44.53 -17.68
CA ASN A 83 5.62 44.14 -18.84
C ASN A 83 4.43 43.21 -18.50
N ALA A 84 4.09 43.05 -17.22
CA ALA A 84 2.98 42.20 -16.80
C ALA A 84 1.67 42.97 -16.76
N SER A 85 0.57 42.27 -17.01
CA SER A 85 -0.78 42.82 -16.89
C SER A 85 -1.22 42.92 -15.43
N GLN A 86 -0.72 42.02 -14.58
CA GLN A 86 -1.12 41.88 -13.19
C GLN A 86 0.06 41.45 -12.32
N TYR A 87 0.08 41.94 -11.08
CA TYR A 87 1.08 41.57 -10.07
C TYR A 87 0.40 41.09 -8.79
N GLU A 88 0.97 40.07 -8.16
CA GLU A 88 0.46 39.52 -6.91
C GLU A 88 1.59 39.18 -5.94
N LEU A 89 1.47 39.60 -4.69
CA LEU A 89 2.36 39.20 -3.61
C LEU A 89 1.61 38.23 -2.69
N ILE A 90 2.09 36.99 -2.62
CA ILE A 90 1.56 35.93 -1.76
C ILE A 90 2.43 35.83 -0.50
N VAL A 91 1.80 35.95 0.66
CA VAL A 91 2.50 36.02 1.95
C VAL A 91 2.14 34.83 2.82
N ILE A 92 3.17 34.11 3.29
CA ILE A 92 3.03 32.87 4.08
C ILE A 92 3.68 33.05 5.46
N GLY A 93 2.85 33.04 6.50
CA GLY A 93 3.26 33.24 7.90
C GLY A 93 2.49 34.35 8.59
N ASN A 94 3.04 34.82 9.72
CA ASN A 94 2.41 35.87 10.51
C ASN A 94 2.70 37.25 9.89
N VAL A 95 1.70 38.13 9.86
CA VAL A 95 1.81 39.50 9.34
C VAL A 95 1.44 40.53 10.40
N ASP A 96 1.85 41.78 10.20
CA ASP A 96 1.34 42.89 11.02
C ASP A 96 -0.12 43.26 10.66
N GLU A 97 -0.79 43.99 11.55
CA GLU A 97 -2.20 44.36 11.39
C GLU A 97 -2.46 45.22 10.14
N LYS A 98 -1.47 45.99 9.72
CA LYS A 98 -1.60 46.86 8.56
C LYS A 98 -1.59 46.02 7.27
N LEU A 99 -0.71 45.03 7.18
CA LEU A 99 -0.64 44.12 6.06
C LEU A 99 -1.82 43.14 6.04
N SER A 100 -2.32 42.69 7.20
CA SER A 100 -3.48 41.78 7.25
C SER A 100 -4.78 42.37 6.68
N LYS A 101 -4.88 43.71 6.65
CA LYS A 101 -6.03 44.45 6.11
C LYS A 101 -5.78 44.98 4.69
N ALA A 102 -4.58 44.85 4.16
CA ALA A 102 -4.23 45.37 2.84
C ALA A 102 -4.77 44.44 1.75
N VAL A 103 -5.51 44.99 0.79
CA VAL A 103 -5.94 44.29 -0.42
C VAL A 103 -4.91 44.48 -1.54
N ASP A 104 -4.35 45.68 -1.64
CA ASP A 104 -3.35 46.05 -2.65
C ASP A 104 -2.27 46.94 -2.03
N ILE A 105 -1.05 46.86 -2.57
CA ILE A 105 0.04 47.80 -2.31
C ILE A 105 0.60 48.27 -3.66
N GLY A 106 0.33 49.52 -4.04
CA GLY A 106 0.64 49.99 -5.40
C GLY A 106 -0.31 49.32 -6.40
N ASN A 107 0.21 48.79 -7.51
CA ASN A 107 -0.58 47.95 -8.43
C ASN A 107 -0.40 46.45 -8.17
N VAL A 108 0.21 46.09 -7.03
CA VAL A 108 0.39 44.69 -6.62
C VAL A 108 -0.72 44.28 -5.67
N LYS A 109 -1.49 43.29 -6.09
CA LYS A 109 -2.52 42.67 -5.24
C LYS A 109 -1.86 41.85 -4.13
N ILE A 110 -2.40 41.94 -2.93
CA ILE A 110 -1.99 41.08 -1.81
C ILE A 110 -2.87 39.82 -1.83
N GLY A 111 -2.22 38.68 -2.04
CA GLY A 111 -2.86 37.37 -2.03
C GLY A 111 -3.37 37.00 -0.62
N GLU A 112 -4.19 35.95 -0.55
CA GLU A 112 -4.66 35.43 0.73
C GLU A 112 -3.47 35.03 1.62
N ILE A 113 -3.44 35.56 2.85
CA ILE A 113 -2.39 35.24 3.82
C ILE A 113 -2.63 33.83 4.36
N LYS A 114 -1.65 32.94 4.16
CA LYS A 114 -1.73 31.55 4.61
C LYS A 114 -0.74 31.26 5.74
N PRO A 115 -1.04 30.31 6.65
CA PRO A 115 -0.13 29.97 7.72
C PRO A 115 1.14 29.29 7.19
N LEU A 116 2.26 29.49 7.89
CA LEU A 116 3.52 28.77 7.62
C LEU A 116 3.44 27.34 8.18
N ASN A 117 2.59 26.52 7.59
CA ASN A 117 2.40 25.12 7.95
C ASN A 117 2.24 24.29 6.68
N THR A 118 3.27 23.53 6.32
CA THR A 118 3.29 22.72 5.10
C THR A 118 2.22 21.65 5.10
N GLN A 119 1.87 21.07 6.26
CA GLN A 119 0.81 20.06 6.32
C GLN A 119 -0.55 20.67 5.98
N VAL A 120 -0.87 21.85 6.53
CA VAL A 120 -2.11 22.56 6.21
C VAL A 120 -2.20 22.89 4.72
N LEU A 121 -1.09 23.31 4.10
CA LEU A 121 -1.06 23.58 2.65
C LEU A 121 -1.26 22.31 1.81
N ILE A 122 -0.66 21.19 2.23
CA ILE A 122 -0.84 19.87 1.58
C ILE A 122 -2.29 19.39 1.73
N ASP A 123 -2.90 19.57 2.89
CA ASP A 123 -4.30 19.18 3.15
C ASP A 123 -5.27 20.02 2.29
N GLN A 124 -4.98 21.32 2.13
CA GLN A 124 -5.72 22.19 1.21
C GLN A 124 -5.58 21.72 -0.23
N ALA A 125 -4.37 21.40 -0.70
CA ALA A 125 -4.13 20.91 -2.05
C ALA A 125 -4.84 19.57 -2.29
N SER A 126 -4.80 18.68 -1.31
CA SER A 126 -5.50 17.40 -1.34
C SER A 126 -7.01 17.59 -1.50
N THR A 127 -7.60 18.54 -0.79
CA THR A 127 -9.03 18.89 -0.92
C THR A 127 -9.35 19.43 -2.32
N LYS A 128 -8.47 20.26 -2.90
CA LYS A 128 -8.64 20.80 -4.25
C LYS A 128 -8.53 19.73 -5.35
N ILE A 129 -7.66 18.74 -5.20
CA ILE A 129 -7.58 17.60 -6.14
C ILE A 129 -8.93 16.88 -6.23
N ASP A 130 -9.60 16.67 -5.09
CA ASP A 130 -10.91 16.01 -5.04
C ASP A 130 -11.96 16.82 -5.79
N LYS A 131 -12.04 18.12 -5.50
CA LYS A 131 -12.97 19.03 -6.19
C LYS A 131 -12.71 19.09 -7.70
N TYR A 132 -11.44 19.20 -8.10
CA TYR A 132 -11.02 19.18 -9.50
C TYR A 132 -11.48 17.91 -10.24
N TYR A 133 -11.57 16.77 -9.53
CA TYR A 133 -12.08 15.51 -10.07
C TYR A 133 -13.59 15.45 -10.14
N GLU A 134 -14.27 15.89 -9.08
CA GLU A 134 -15.74 15.99 -9.06
C GLU A 134 -16.25 16.84 -10.23
N ASP A 135 -15.58 17.97 -10.50
CA ASP A 135 -15.90 18.87 -11.61
C ASP A 135 -15.75 18.20 -13.00
N LYS A 136 -14.97 17.11 -13.11
CA LYS A 136 -14.80 16.30 -14.33
C LYS A 136 -15.66 15.02 -14.34
N ASN A 137 -16.68 14.93 -13.49
CA ASN A 137 -17.56 13.76 -13.34
C ASN A 137 -16.81 12.46 -12.99
N LYS A 138 -15.74 12.56 -12.21
CA LYS A 138 -14.98 11.41 -11.71
C LYS A 138 -15.35 11.08 -10.26
N PRO A 139 -15.21 9.82 -9.81
CA PRO A 139 -15.49 9.44 -8.43
C PRO A 139 -14.52 10.10 -7.44
N LYS A 140 -14.95 10.21 -6.18
CA LYS A 140 -14.12 10.72 -5.08
C LYS A 140 -12.87 9.88 -4.88
N ILE A 141 -11.75 10.55 -4.65
CA ILE A 141 -10.45 9.90 -4.45
C ILE A 141 -10.20 9.74 -2.95
N SER A 142 -9.62 8.62 -2.53
CA SER A 142 -9.21 8.42 -1.13
C SER A 142 -8.25 9.53 -0.66
N SER A 143 -8.29 9.90 0.62
CA SER A 143 -7.39 10.92 1.18
C SER A 143 -5.91 10.61 0.98
N GLN A 144 -5.54 9.33 1.08
CA GLN A 144 -4.16 8.85 0.95
C GLN A 144 -3.60 9.06 -0.46
N VAL A 145 -4.41 8.72 -1.47
CA VAL A 145 -4.02 8.89 -2.88
C VAL A 145 -3.86 10.38 -3.19
N ARG A 146 -4.79 11.23 -2.71
CA ARG A 146 -4.72 12.69 -2.88
C ARG A 146 -3.42 13.26 -2.31
N GLU A 147 -3.02 12.87 -1.10
CA GLU A 147 -1.78 13.35 -0.49
C GLU A 147 -0.53 12.92 -1.29
N LEU A 148 -0.50 11.67 -1.78
CA LEU A 148 0.59 11.17 -2.61
C LEU A 148 0.74 11.98 -3.91
N ILE A 149 -0.38 12.33 -4.53
CA ILE A 149 -0.40 13.13 -5.75
C ILE A 149 0.08 14.55 -5.50
N VAL A 150 -0.31 15.19 -4.39
CA VAL A 150 0.22 16.52 -4.03
C VAL A 150 1.74 16.48 -3.92
N LYS A 151 2.30 15.45 -3.28
CA LYS A 151 3.76 15.27 -3.16
C LYS A 151 4.42 15.07 -4.52
N ALA A 152 3.83 14.25 -5.39
CA ALA A 152 4.32 14.03 -6.75
C ALA A 152 4.27 15.31 -7.60
N LEU A 153 3.16 16.08 -7.54
CA LEU A 153 3.02 17.36 -8.23
C LEU A 153 4.07 18.36 -7.73
N THR A 154 4.28 18.43 -6.42
CA THR A 154 5.30 19.31 -5.84
C THR A 154 6.69 18.95 -6.36
N LEU A 155 7.03 17.67 -6.47
CA LEU A 155 8.31 17.23 -7.04
C LEU A 155 8.44 17.57 -8.53
N GLU A 156 7.38 17.38 -9.31
CA GLU A 156 7.38 17.66 -10.75
C GLU A 156 7.51 19.17 -11.05
N PHE A 157 6.79 20.01 -10.32
CA PHE A 157 6.89 21.47 -10.44
C PHE A 157 8.26 21.96 -9.97
N GLY A 158 8.76 21.44 -8.84
CA GLY A 158 10.11 21.76 -8.36
C GLY A 158 11.21 21.29 -9.31
N THR A 159 11.03 20.18 -10.02
CA THR A 159 11.97 19.74 -11.06
C THR A 159 11.88 20.64 -12.29
N SER A 160 10.67 21.04 -12.67
CA SER A 160 10.43 21.94 -13.80
C SER A 160 11.02 23.34 -13.57
N SER A 161 11.04 23.81 -12.32
CA SER A 161 11.60 25.13 -11.98
C SER A 161 13.11 25.21 -12.12
N ILE A 162 13.84 24.10 -11.99
CA ILE A 162 15.32 24.07 -12.19
C ILE A 162 15.70 24.57 -13.59
N ILE A 163 14.85 24.30 -14.58
CA ILE A 163 15.06 24.67 -15.98
C ILE A 163 14.06 25.73 -16.48
N GLY A 164 13.28 26.33 -15.58
CA GLY A 164 12.25 27.32 -15.94
C GLY A 164 11.21 26.82 -16.94
N LYS A 165 10.86 25.53 -16.89
CA LYS A 165 9.97 24.91 -17.87
C LYS A 165 8.55 25.45 -17.73
N GLU A 166 7.99 25.90 -18.84
CA GLU A 166 6.57 26.25 -18.93
C GLU A 166 5.70 24.98 -19.01
N ILE A 167 4.69 24.91 -18.14
CA ILE A 167 3.73 23.81 -18.07
C ILE A 167 2.39 24.33 -18.61
N SER A 168 1.85 23.69 -19.64
CA SER A 168 0.52 24.03 -20.17
C SER A 168 -0.60 23.40 -19.32
N ARG A 169 -1.79 24.01 -19.33
CA ARG A 169 -2.97 23.46 -18.65
C ARG A 169 -3.33 22.07 -19.17
N ALA A 170 -3.22 21.87 -20.48
CA ALA A 170 -3.49 20.57 -21.10
C ALA A 170 -2.50 19.49 -20.63
N ASP A 171 -1.21 19.81 -20.54
CA ASP A 171 -0.20 18.86 -20.06
C ASP A 171 -0.36 18.54 -18.58
N PHE A 172 -0.67 19.55 -17.76
CA PHE A 172 -1.00 19.38 -16.34
C PHE A 172 -2.22 18.47 -16.17
N ASP A 173 -3.33 18.78 -16.85
CA ASP A 173 -4.57 18.01 -16.80
C ASP A 173 -4.32 16.56 -17.19
N LYS A 174 -3.57 16.33 -18.28
CA LYS A 174 -3.21 14.99 -18.75
C LYS A 174 -2.38 14.21 -17.73
N LYS A 175 -1.29 14.80 -17.22
CA LYS A 175 -0.41 14.14 -16.24
C LYS A 175 -1.14 13.79 -14.94
N LEU A 176 -1.95 14.71 -14.43
CA LEU A 176 -2.71 14.50 -13.20
C LEU A 176 -3.71 13.34 -13.36
N LEU A 177 -4.38 13.25 -14.52
CA LEU A 177 -5.26 12.13 -14.87
C LEU A 177 -4.50 10.80 -14.99
N GLU A 178 -3.33 10.80 -15.61
CA GLU A 178 -2.48 9.62 -15.76
C GLU A 178 -2.00 9.08 -14.41
N TRP A 179 -1.53 9.94 -13.50
CA TRP A 179 -1.04 9.53 -12.18
C TRP A 179 -2.14 8.95 -11.30
N ILE A 180 -3.32 9.58 -11.27
CA ILE A 180 -4.45 9.06 -10.50
C ILE A 180 -4.90 7.72 -11.05
N SER A 181 -5.06 7.62 -12.38
CA SER A 181 -5.42 6.36 -13.02
C SER A 181 -4.39 5.26 -12.74
N ALA A 182 -3.09 5.59 -12.70
CA ALA A 182 -2.04 4.63 -12.36
C ALA A 182 -2.13 4.15 -10.91
N VAL A 183 -2.39 5.06 -9.95
CA VAL A 183 -2.55 4.71 -8.53
C VAL A 183 -3.84 3.93 -8.29
N GLU A 184 -4.95 4.32 -8.90
CA GLU A 184 -6.22 3.58 -8.84
C GLU A 184 -6.07 2.18 -9.43
N ASN A 185 -5.48 2.05 -10.62
CA ASN A 185 -5.18 0.74 -11.21
C ASN A 185 -4.25 -0.08 -10.31
N GLN A 186 -3.26 0.52 -9.65
CA GLN A 186 -2.37 -0.19 -8.73
C GLN A 186 -3.14 -0.74 -7.51
N ILE A 187 -4.09 0.02 -6.97
CA ILE A 187 -4.93 -0.42 -5.85
C ILE A 187 -5.93 -1.51 -6.31
N GLU A 188 -6.50 -1.39 -7.51
CA GLU A 188 -7.43 -2.38 -8.06
C GLU A 188 -6.74 -3.69 -8.46
N THR A 189 -5.49 -3.63 -8.95
CA THR A 189 -4.74 -4.81 -9.44
C THR A 189 -3.89 -5.48 -8.37
N ASN A 190 -3.47 -4.77 -7.32
CA ASN A 190 -2.69 -5.36 -6.24
C ASN A 190 -3.61 -5.76 -5.06
N PRO A 191 -3.91 -7.06 -4.89
CA PRO A 191 -4.82 -7.52 -3.83
C PRO A 191 -4.30 -7.20 -2.41
N PHE A 192 -2.98 -6.99 -2.26
CA PHE A 192 -2.36 -6.72 -0.97
C PHE A 192 -2.48 -5.25 -0.53
N ALA A 193 -2.77 -4.32 -1.45
CA ALA A 193 -2.96 -2.91 -1.13
C ALA A 193 -4.14 -2.70 -0.17
N SER A 194 -5.18 -3.53 -0.28
CA SER A 194 -6.33 -3.55 0.63
C SER A 194 -6.04 -4.18 2.00
N LEU A 195 -5.04 -5.08 2.07
CA LEU A 195 -4.69 -5.82 3.29
C LEU A 195 -3.68 -5.07 4.15
N ALA A 196 -2.74 -4.34 3.55
CA ALA A 196 -1.76 -3.55 4.26
C ALA A 196 -1.67 -2.15 3.65
N PRO A 197 -2.61 -1.24 3.98
CA PRO A 197 -2.56 0.12 3.45
C PRO A 197 -1.25 0.82 3.90
N PRO A 198 -0.64 1.68 3.07
CA PRO A 198 0.66 2.31 3.37
C PRO A 198 0.69 3.12 4.70
N THR A 199 -0.48 3.40 5.26
CA THR A 199 -0.69 4.27 6.42
C THR A 199 -0.67 3.58 7.79
N GLU A 200 -0.75 2.25 7.89
CA GLU A 200 -0.61 1.62 9.22
C GLU A 200 0.87 1.36 9.53
N ASN A 201 1.33 1.85 10.68
CA ASN A 201 2.61 1.54 11.32
C ASN A 201 3.79 1.20 10.39
N GLN A 202 4.57 2.23 10.02
CA GLN A 202 5.78 2.11 9.19
C GLN A 202 6.91 1.28 9.84
N ASN A 203 6.81 0.95 11.14
CA ASN A 203 7.84 0.20 11.86
C ASN A 203 7.76 -1.32 11.66
N VAL A 204 6.69 -1.85 11.08
CA VAL A 204 6.52 -3.29 10.83
C VAL A 204 6.67 -3.57 9.33
N PRO A 205 7.52 -4.53 8.91
CA PRO A 205 7.70 -4.86 7.49
C PRO A 205 6.38 -5.16 6.77
N ILE A 206 6.27 -4.73 5.52
CA ILE A 206 5.04 -4.87 4.71
C ILE A 206 4.60 -6.34 4.55
N ASN A 207 5.53 -7.26 4.33
CA ASN A 207 5.28 -8.70 4.27
C ASN A 207 4.64 -9.21 5.57
N HIS A 208 5.18 -8.83 6.71
CA HIS A 208 4.65 -9.24 8.02
C HIS A 208 3.21 -8.78 8.19
N ARG A 209 2.91 -7.52 7.82
CA ARG A 209 1.56 -6.95 7.89
C ARG A 209 0.58 -7.67 6.96
N ILE A 210 0.97 -7.92 5.71
CA ILE A 210 0.14 -8.64 4.72
C ILE A 210 -0.12 -10.06 5.20
N VAL A 211 0.93 -10.79 5.60
CA VAL A 211 0.81 -12.18 6.05
C VAL A 211 -0.08 -12.28 7.27
N LYS A 212 0.10 -11.43 8.28
CA LYS A 212 -0.80 -11.38 9.45
C LYS A 212 -2.26 -11.24 9.06
N LYS A 213 -2.57 -10.38 8.08
CA LYS A 213 -3.94 -10.18 7.59
C LYS A 213 -4.47 -11.38 6.82
N ILE A 214 -3.62 -12.07 6.06
CA ILE A 214 -3.97 -13.36 5.43
C ILE A 214 -4.27 -14.41 6.51
N LEU A 215 -3.42 -14.52 7.55
CA LEU A 215 -3.63 -15.46 8.67
C LEU A 215 -4.95 -15.17 9.40
N GLU A 216 -5.26 -13.89 9.65
CA GLU A 216 -6.55 -13.46 10.20
C GLU A 216 -7.72 -13.86 9.26
N LEU A 217 -7.57 -13.66 7.96
CA LEU A 217 -8.60 -13.97 6.96
C LEU A 217 -8.96 -15.46 6.91
N ILE A 218 -7.97 -16.35 7.12
CA ILE A 218 -8.15 -17.81 7.12
C ILE A 218 -8.48 -18.40 8.50
N GLY A 219 -8.70 -17.55 9.51
CA GLY A 219 -9.13 -17.93 10.85
C GLY A 219 -8.01 -18.28 11.84
N TRP A 220 -6.76 -17.91 11.54
CA TRP A 220 -5.57 -18.18 12.35
C TRP A 220 -5.20 -16.98 13.24
N HIS A 221 -6.11 -16.59 14.13
CA HIS A 221 -5.99 -15.34 14.92
C HIS A 221 -5.03 -15.38 16.12
N GLN A 222 -4.54 -16.55 16.52
CA GLN A 222 -3.85 -16.76 17.81
C GLN A 222 -2.37 -17.11 17.68
N PHE A 223 -1.75 -16.76 16.55
CA PHE A 223 -0.34 -17.08 16.34
C PHE A 223 0.53 -16.11 17.14
N GLY A 224 1.54 -16.65 17.82
CA GLY A 224 2.61 -15.85 18.41
C GLY A 224 3.47 -15.25 17.30
N GLU A 225 4.01 -14.06 17.52
CA GLU A 225 4.82 -13.32 16.54
C GLU A 225 6.30 -13.31 16.92
N ASN A 226 7.19 -13.26 15.93
CA ASN A 226 8.63 -13.09 16.05
C ASN A 226 9.28 -14.14 16.97
N HIS A 227 9.14 -15.42 16.64
CA HIS A 227 9.76 -16.49 17.41
C HIS A 227 11.24 -16.61 17.02
N VAL A 228 12.14 -16.48 18.00
CA VAL A 228 13.59 -16.42 17.80
C VAL A 228 14.29 -17.50 18.62
N VAL A 229 15.28 -18.14 18.01
CA VAL A 229 16.19 -19.10 18.61
C VAL A 229 17.62 -18.64 18.31
N GLU A 230 18.40 -18.44 19.37
CA GLU A 230 19.83 -18.12 19.27
C GLU A 230 20.66 -19.40 19.42
N ARG A 231 21.59 -19.64 18.48
CA ARG A 231 22.53 -20.76 18.53
C ARG A 231 23.94 -20.22 18.34
N PHE A 232 24.86 -20.66 19.19
CA PHE A 232 26.28 -20.34 19.02
C PHE A 232 26.84 -21.15 17.85
N ASN A 233 27.49 -20.48 16.88
CA ASN A 233 28.15 -21.14 15.76
C ASN A 233 29.65 -21.24 16.04
N ASP A 234 30.11 -22.46 16.32
CA ASP A 234 31.52 -22.76 16.60
C ASP A 234 32.49 -22.41 15.45
N LYS A 235 32.01 -22.29 14.21
CA LYS A 235 32.84 -21.97 13.04
C LYS A 235 33.07 -20.48 12.86
N THR A 236 32.07 -19.67 13.19
CA THR A 236 32.14 -18.20 13.09
C THR A 236 32.48 -17.54 14.42
N GLU A 237 32.45 -18.31 15.52
CA GLU A 237 32.61 -17.83 16.90
C GLU A 237 31.57 -16.77 17.30
N GLU A 238 30.41 -16.76 16.63
CA GLU A 238 29.34 -15.78 16.82
C GLU A 238 28.00 -16.48 17.08
N ASN A 239 27.09 -15.80 17.78
CA ASN A 239 25.71 -16.26 17.93
C ASN A 239 24.93 -15.97 16.65
N GLU A 240 24.38 -17.01 16.04
CA GLU A 240 23.46 -16.91 14.94
C GLU A 240 22.02 -16.86 15.45
N ILE A 241 21.21 -16.01 14.81
CA ILE A 241 19.81 -15.79 15.14
C ILE A 241 18.97 -16.46 14.06
N HIS A 242 18.18 -17.45 14.47
CA HIS A 242 17.22 -18.15 13.62
C HIS A 242 15.81 -17.78 14.05
N SER A 243 14.90 -17.57 13.11
CA SER A 243 13.57 -17.09 13.45
C SER A 243 12.49 -17.49 12.46
N VAL A 244 11.26 -17.55 12.98
CA VAL A 244 10.02 -17.61 12.20
C VAL A 244 9.11 -16.46 12.63
N ASP A 245 8.40 -15.88 11.67
CA ASP A 245 7.61 -14.66 11.89
C ASP A 245 6.35 -14.94 12.71
N PHE A 246 5.72 -16.10 12.47
CA PHE A 246 4.54 -16.54 13.22
C PHE A 246 4.63 -18.01 13.60
N LEU A 247 4.17 -18.34 14.81
CA LEU A 247 4.09 -19.70 15.33
C LEU A 247 2.72 -19.92 15.96
N GLY A 248 2.02 -20.98 15.57
CA GLY A 248 0.73 -21.30 16.16
C GLY A 248 0.38 -22.77 16.04
N ASP A 249 -0.55 -23.22 16.89
CA ASP A 249 -0.97 -24.61 16.94
C ASP A 249 -2.47 -24.76 17.19
N PHE A 250 -3.07 -25.80 16.61
CA PHE A 250 -4.48 -26.11 16.78
C PHE A 250 -4.78 -27.59 16.53
N GLU A 251 -5.99 -28.01 16.93
CA GLU A 251 -6.52 -29.35 16.61
C GLU A 251 -6.69 -29.52 15.11
N SER A 252 -6.20 -30.63 14.56
CA SER A 252 -6.39 -30.96 13.16
C SER A 252 -7.87 -31.19 12.86
N LYS A 253 -8.33 -30.67 11.73
CA LYS A 253 -9.70 -30.89 11.23
C LYS A 253 -9.78 -32.02 10.22
N LEU A 254 -8.62 -32.52 9.78
CA LEU A 254 -8.50 -33.58 8.77
C LEU A 254 -7.98 -34.90 9.34
N LYS A 255 -7.51 -34.91 10.59
CA LYS A 255 -6.99 -36.09 11.30
C LYS A 255 -7.54 -36.15 12.73
N GLU A 256 -7.84 -37.35 13.21
CA GLU A 256 -8.31 -37.60 14.58
C GLU A 256 -7.17 -37.56 15.59
N ASP A 257 -7.49 -37.06 16.79
CA ASP A 257 -6.60 -36.98 17.97
C ASP A 257 -5.20 -36.41 17.69
N SER A 258 -5.09 -35.56 16.66
CA SER A 258 -3.85 -34.92 16.23
C SER A 258 -3.93 -33.39 16.26
N GLY A 259 -2.76 -32.78 16.44
CA GLY A 259 -2.56 -31.35 16.27
C GLY A 259 -1.86 -31.01 14.97
N ASP A 260 -2.05 -29.77 14.54
CA ASP A 260 -1.24 -29.14 13.51
C ASP A 260 -0.41 -28.03 14.19
N LEU A 261 0.92 -28.09 14.08
CA LEU A 261 1.83 -27.00 14.42
C LEU A 261 2.22 -26.28 13.12
N VAL A 262 2.06 -24.97 13.10
CA VAL A 262 2.32 -24.13 11.92
C VAL A 262 3.38 -23.08 12.24
N MET A 263 4.48 -23.14 11.52
CA MET A 263 5.53 -22.11 11.45
C MET A 263 5.36 -21.32 10.16
N VAL A 264 5.43 -20.00 10.25
CA VAL A 264 5.27 -19.11 9.10
C VAL A 264 6.44 -18.14 9.05
N SER A 265 7.09 -18.08 7.89
CA SER A 265 8.08 -17.06 7.57
C SER A 265 7.63 -16.29 6.32
N SER A 266 8.06 -15.04 6.22
CA SER A 266 7.64 -14.14 5.16
C SER A 266 8.81 -13.40 4.54
N LEU A 267 8.82 -13.34 3.21
CA LEU A 267 9.79 -12.61 2.41
C LEU A 267 9.06 -11.63 1.49
N HIS A 268 9.63 -10.44 1.34
CA HIS A 268 9.17 -9.43 0.40
C HIS A 268 10.21 -9.21 -0.69
N SER A 269 9.75 -9.08 -1.93
CA SER A 269 10.58 -8.64 -3.05
C SER A 269 9.87 -7.54 -3.82
N LEU A 270 10.61 -6.56 -4.34
CA LEU A 270 10.03 -5.58 -5.26
C LEU A 270 9.60 -6.26 -6.56
N LYS A 271 10.39 -7.24 -6.98
CA LYS A 271 10.14 -8.18 -8.07
C LYS A 271 10.74 -9.52 -7.65
N TYR A 272 10.14 -10.64 -8.03
CA TYR A 272 10.72 -11.95 -7.74
C TYR A 272 12.15 -12.06 -8.27
N PRO A 273 13.08 -12.63 -7.49
CA PRO A 273 14.47 -12.71 -7.90
C PRO A 273 14.68 -13.79 -8.96
N ASP A 274 15.67 -13.58 -9.83
CA ASP A 274 16.09 -14.56 -10.84
C ASP A 274 16.65 -15.86 -10.21
N SER A 275 17.12 -15.77 -8.96
CA SER A 275 17.60 -16.90 -8.15
C SER A 275 17.06 -16.79 -6.73
N SER A 276 16.54 -17.90 -6.19
CA SER A 276 15.96 -17.99 -4.84
C SER A 276 16.71 -18.95 -3.92
N LYS A 277 17.87 -19.45 -4.37
CA LYS A 277 18.59 -20.54 -3.70
C LYS A 277 19.03 -20.16 -2.28
N THR A 278 19.61 -18.97 -2.12
CA THR A 278 20.19 -18.53 -0.84
C THR A 278 19.11 -18.32 0.21
N GLU A 279 18.04 -17.63 -0.15
CA GLU A 279 16.90 -17.30 0.70
C GLU A 279 16.14 -18.55 1.12
N ILE A 280 15.91 -19.49 0.19
CA ILE A 280 15.29 -20.80 0.51
C ILE A 280 16.20 -21.60 1.44
N SER A 281 17.50 -21.63 1.18
CA SER A 281 18.44 -22.38 2.03
C SER A 281 18.47 -21.83 3.45
N LYS A 282 18.45 -20.49 3.59
CA LYS A 282 18.33 -19.82 4.89
C LYS A 282 17.00 -20.14 5.57
N TYR A 283 15.88 -20.01 4.86
CA TYR A 283 14.55 -20.31 5.39
C TYR A 283 14.42 -21.77 5.89
N LEU A 284 14.93 -22.73 5.12
CA LEU A 284 14.90 -24.14 5.49
C LEU A 284 15.75 -24.38 6.76
N ASN A 285 16.94 -23.81 6.82
CA ASN A 285 17.82 -23.91 7.98
C ASN A 285 17.21 -23.27 9.24
N ASP A 286 16.64 -22.06 9.10
CA ASP A 286 15.98 -21.37 10.21
C ASP A 286 14.78 -22.18 10.73
N THR A 287 13.98 -22.74 9.82
CA THR A 287 12.85 -23.62 10.17
C THR A 287 13.32 -24.85 10.93
N ASP A 288 14.38 -25.51 10.45
CA ASP A 288 14.91 -26.74 11.03
C ASP A 288 15.42 -26.53 12.47
N ILE A 289 16.16 -25.43 12.68
CA ILE A 289 16.68 -25.05 13.99
C ILE A 289 15.54 -24.70 14.96
N VAL A 290 14.54 -23.95 14.50
CA VAL A 290 13.37 -23.63 15.33
C VAL A 290 12.59 -24.90 15.67
N CYS A 291 12.36 -25.79 14.72
CA CYS A 291 11.68 -27.07 14.96
C CYS A 291 12.43 -27.92 15.99
N SER A 292 13.75 -28.06 15.82
CA SER A 292 14.61 -28.80 16.74
C SER A 292 14.57 -28.23 18.17
N ASP A 293 14.59 -26.90 18.32
CA ASP A 293 14.44 -26.25 19.63
C ASP A 293 13.08 -26.53 20.29
N LEU A 294 12.00 -26.57 19.50
CA LEU A 294 10.66 -26.91 19.99
C LEU A 294 10.55 -28.39 20.42
N GLU A 295 11.21 -29.30 19.70
CA GLU A 295 11.34 -30.71 20.05
C GLU A 295 12.14 -30.90 21.36
N GLU A 296 13.31 -30.27 21.48
CA GLU A 296 14.15 -30.28 22.70
C GLU A 296 13.37 -29.77 23.92
N LYS A 297 12.52 -28.75 23.73
CA LYS A 297 11.66 -28.17 24.77
C LYS A 297 10.39 -28.98 25.03
N ASN A 298 10.22 -30.15 24.41
CA ASN A 298 9.03 -31.00 24.51
C ASN A 298 7.72 -30.23 24.21
N LYS A 299 7.76 -29.33 23.23
CA LYS A 299 6.58 -28.64 22.68
C LYS A 299 5.98 -29.38 21.48
N ILE A 300 6.73 -30.34 20.92
CA ILE A 300 6.31 -31.25 19.86
C ILE A 300 6.54 -32.70 20.38
N PRO A 301 5.54 -33.61 20.32
CA PRO A 301 4.15 -33.33 19.95
C PRO A 301 3.49 -32.38 20.97
N ILE A 302 2.47 -31.65 20.52
CA ILE A 302 1.71 -30.76 21.39
C ILE A 302 1.01 -31.62 22.44
N LYS A 303 1.26 -31.35 23.73
CA LYS A 303 0.83 -32.19 24.88
C LYS A 303 -0.63 -32.61 24.92
N ARG A 304 -1.53 -31.91 24.21
CA ARG A 304 -2.97 -32.20 24.18
C ARG A 304 -3.37 -33.22 23.10
N PHE A 305 -2.43 -33.68 22.27
CA PHE A 305 -2.68 -34.57 21.14
C PHE A 305 -1.69 -35.73 21.12
N ASP A 306 -2.11 -36.86 20.55
CA ASP A 306 -1.29 -38.07 20.45
C ASP A 306 -0.21 -37.94 19.37
N SER A 307 -0.49 -37.12 18.35
CA SER A 307 0.44 -36.80 17.27
C SER A 307 0.35 -35.33 16.88
N THR A 308 1.40 -34.82 16.24
CA THR A 308 1.42 -33.45 15.72
C THR A 308 2.07 -33.44 14.35
N ASP A 309 1.35 -32.97 13.34
CA ASP A 309 1.94 -32.65 12.05
C ASP A 309 2.57 -31.26 12.12
N VAL A 310 3.79 -31.14 11.59
CA VAL A 310 4.49 -29.86 11.52
C VAL A 310 4.44 -29.31 10.10
N TYR A 311 4.05 -28.04 9.98
CA TYR A 311 3.92 -27.30 8.73
C TYR A 311 4.82 -26.07 8.77
N SER A 312 5.66 -25.90 7.74
CA SER A 312 6.44 -24.67 7.53
C SER A 312 5.98 -23.96 6.27
N LEU A 313 5.52 -22.73 6.43
CA LEU A 313 4.94 -21.91 5.38
C LEU A 313 5.86 -20.74 5.07
N LEU A 314 6.31 -20.64 3.82
CA LEU A 314 7.01 -19.46 3.31
C LEU A 314 6.05 -18.63 2.47
N PHE A 315 5.66 -17.45 2.96
CA PHE A 315 5.00 -16.44 2.13
C PHE A 315 6.08 -15.61 1.43
N TRP A 316 6.25 -15.80 0.13
CA TRP A 316 7.17 -14.98 -0.65
C TRP A 316 6.38 -14.10 -1.60
N LEU A 317 6.23 -12.83 -1.23
CA LEU A 317 5.35 -11.89 -1.92
C LEU A 317 6.15 -10.84 -2.70
N SER A 318 5.69 -10.58 -3.93
CA SER A 318 6.19 -9.53 -4.80
C SER A 318 5.25 -8.32 -4.81
N THR A 319 5.79 -7.12 -4.90
CA THR A 319 4.99 -5.90 -5.16
C THR A 319 4.91 -5.50 -6.63
N ASP A 320 5.53 -6.28 -7.53
CA ASP A 320 5.40 -6.11 -8.98
C ASP A 320 4.01 -6.61 -9.44
N ASN A 321 3.19 -5.69 -9.96
CA ASN A 321 1.85 -6.00 -10.44
C ASN A 321 1.86 -6.97 -11.63
N SER A 322 2.94 -7.03 -12.41
CA SER A 322 3.06 -8.00 -13.50
C SER A 322 3.19 -9.45 -13.00
N GLU A 323 3.50 -9.63 -11.71
CA GLU A 323 3.73 -10.93 -11.08
C GLU A 323 2.56 -11.46 -10.25
N VAL A 324 1.44 -10.74 -10.20
CA VAL A 324 0.24 -11.14 -9.43
C VAL A 324 -0.25 -12.55 -9.81
N SER A 325 -0.10 -12.93 -11.08
CA SER A 325 -0.48 -14.26 -11.58
C SER A 325 0.71 -15.16 -11.91
N THR A 326 1.94 -14.77 -11.55
CA THR A 326 3.14 -15.56 -11.82
C THR A 326 3.16 -16.80 -10.92
N ASP A 327 3.43 -17.97 -11.51
CA ASP A 327 3.66 -19.22 -10.78
C ASP A 327 5.14 -19.27 -10.35
N PHE A 328 5.47 -18.51 -9.31
CA PHE A 328 6.82 -18.43 -8.78
C PHE A 328 7.22 -19.76 -8.14
N ILE A 329 6.26 -20.48 -7.56
CA ILE A 329 6.46 -21.79 -6.95
C ILE A 329 7.11 -22.77 -7.94
N HIS A 330 6.63 -22.81 -9.19
CA HIS A 330 7.21 -23.67 -10.22
C HIS A 330 8.68 -23.38 -10.49
N TYR A 331 9.06 -22.10 -10.53
CA TYR A 331 10.44 -21.67 -10.81
C TYR A 331 11.40 -21.99 -9.66
N THR A 332 10.91 -22.01 -8.42
CA THR A 332 11.77 -22.20 -7.24
C THR A 332 11.85 -23.63 -6.71
N LYS A 333 11.03 -24.55 -7.23
CA LYS A 333 10.89 -25.91 -6.69
C LYS A 333 12.23 -26.67 -6.56
N ASP A 334 13.17 -26.45 -7.49
CA ASP A 334 14.45 -27.17 -7.52
C ASP A 334 15.41 -26.71 -6.40
N ASN A 335 15.10 -25.61 -5.72
CA ASN A 335 15.83 -25.14 -4.55
C ASN A 335 15.40 -25.85 -3.25
N TYR A 336 14.24 -26.53 -3.25
CA TYR A 336 13.80 -27.39 -2.14
C TYR A 336 14.42 -28.79 -2.28
N LYS A 337 15.74 -28.86 -2.10
CA LYS A 337 16.48 -30.12 -2.25
C LYS A 337 16.23 -31.05 -1.07
N ARG A 338 16.00 -32.34 -1.34
CA ARG A 338 15.70 -33.36 -0.32
C ARG A 338 16.70 -33.41 0.84
N ASN A 339 17.99 -33.15 0.57
CA ASN A 339 19.04 -33.16 1.60
C ASN A 339 19.03 -31.92 2.52
N LEU A 340 18.17 -30.95 2.26
CA LEU A 340 17.96 -29.74 3.07
C LEU A 340 16.60 -29.75 3.78
N LEU A 341 15.75 -30.76 3.54
CA LEU A 341 14.42 -30.85 4.13
C LEU A 341 14.45 -31.78 5.33
N HIS A 342 13.86 -31.33 6.44
CA HIS A 342 13.62 -32.17 7.59
C HIS A 342 12.47 -33.15 7.28
N GLU A 343 12.66 -34.44 7.58
CA GLU A 343 11.72 -35.50 7.14
C GLU A 343 10.30 -35.35 7.71
N ASN A 344 10.18 -34.73 8.89
CA ASN A 344 8.90 -34.59 9.60
C ASN A 344 8.21 -33.23 9.38
N ILE A 345 8.73 -32.38 8.49
CA ILE A 345 8.16 -31.05 8.22
C ILE A 345 7.54 -31.02 6.83
N ASN A 346 6.29 -30.55 6.76
CA ASN A 346 5.60 -30.28 5.52
C ASN A 346 5.87 -28.84 5.08
N TYR A 347 6.58 -28.65 3.97
CA TYR A 347 6.94 -27.32 3.47
C TYR A 347 5.96 -26.83 2.40
N PHE A 348 5.48 -25.60 2.53
CA PHE A 348 4.68 -24.92 1.52
C PHE A 348 5.27 -23.54 1.20
N LEU A 349 5.38 -23.23 -0.09
CA LEU A 349 5.62 -21.88 -0.58
C LEU A 349 4.30 -21.28 -1.06
N ILE A 350 4.02 -20.06 -0.63
CA ILE A 350 2.86 -19.27 -1.04
C ILE A 350 3.38 -18.03 -1.78
N ASP A 351 3.16 -18.01 -3.09
CA ASP A 351 3.46 -16.87 -3.95
C ASP A 351 2.25 -15.93 -4.10
N ASN A 352 2.42 -14.86 -4.89
CA ASN A 352 1.36 -13.89 -5.17
C ASN A 352 0.10 -14.55 -5.73
N ASN A 353 0.25 -15.48 -6.67
CA ASN A 353 -0.87 -16.15 -7.32
C ASN A 353 -1.69 -16.96 -6.29
N LYS A 354 -1.02 -17.74 -5.44
CA LYS A 354 -1.68 -18.53 -4.39
C LYS A 354 -2.31 -17.67 -3.31
N ALA A 355 -1.59 -16.66 -2.81
CA ALA A 355 -2.15 -15.73 -1.84
C ALA A 355 -3.38 -15.01 -2.41
N ASN A 356 -3.31 -14.51 -3.64
CA ASN A 356 -4.42 -13.84 -4.31
C ASN A 356 -5.63 -14.77 -4.50
N PHE A 357 -5.41 -16.04 -4.87
CA PHE A 357 -6.47 -17.03 -4.98
C PHE A 357 -7.23 -17.22 -3.65
N LEU A 358 -6.51 -17.36 -2.53
CA LEU A 358 -7.13 -17.48 -1.20
C LEU A 358 -7.93 -16.22 -0.85
N ILE A 359 -7.30 -15.06 -0.98
CA ILE A 359 -7.89 -13.76 -0.61
C ILE A 359 -9.16 -13.50 -1.42
N SER A 360 -9.07 -13.61 -2.75
CA SER A 360 -10.19 -13.36 -3.65
C SER A 360 -11.33 -14.34 -3.44
N SER A 361 -11.04 -15.63 -3.22
CA SER A 361 -12.06 -16.65 -2.94
C SER A 361 -12.82 -16.36 -1.64
N ILE A 362 -12.11 -16.06 -0.57
CA ILE A 362 -12.72 -15.77 0.75
C ILE A 362 -13.50 -14.46 0.69
N THR A 363 -12.95 -13.43 0.06
CA THR A 363 -13.61 -12.11 -0.09
C THR A 363 -14.88 -12.24 -0.93
N THR A 364 -14.82 -12.97 -2.05
CA THR A 364 -15.99 -13.25 -2.89
C THR A 364 -17.07 -14.00 -2.10
N ALA A 365 -16.68 -15.03 -1.34
CA ALA A 365 -17.63 -15.77 -0.50
C ALA A 365 -18.21 -14.93 0.65
N LYS A 366 -17.44 -13.98 1.19
CA LYS A 366 -17.92 -13.00 2.17
C LYS A 366 -19.01 -12.13 1.54
N ASN A 367 -18.73 -11.52 0.39
CA ASN A 367 -19.64 -10.61 -0.32
C ASN A 367 -20.90 -11.30 -0.86
N TYR A 368 -20.82 -12.59 -1.23
CA TYR A 368 -21.98 -13.36 -1.69
C TYR A 368 -23.13 -13.37 -0.67
N ARG A 369 -22.82 -13.43 0.63
CA ARG A 369 -23.77 -13.34 1.75
C ARG A 369 -23.07 -12.74 2.98
N GLU A 370 -23.09 -11.42 3.12
CA GLU A 370 -22.30 -10.70 4.11
C GLU A 370 -22.61 -11.07 5.56
N ASP A 371 -23.90 -11.28 5.90
CA ASP A 371 -24.36 -11.59 7.27
C ASP A 371 -24.03 -13.02 7.75
N VAL A 372 -23.40 -13.83 6.90
CA VAL A 372 -23.14 -15.25 7.17
C VAL A 372 -21.63 -15.48 7.26
N PRO A 373 -21.12 -16.19 8.28
CA PRO A 373 -19.69 -16.46 8.36
C PRO A 373 -19.21 -17.33 7.20
N VAL A 374 -17.97 -17.11 6.77
CA VAL A 374 -17.25 -18.00 5.86
C VAL A 374 -16.82 -19.23 6.64
N LYS A 375 -17.26 -20.42 6.23
CA LYS A 375 -16.80 -21.70 6.77
C LYS A 375 -16.08 -22.49 5.69
N PHE A 376 -15.02 -23.20 6.02
CA PHE A 376 -14.34 -24.14 5.13
C PHE A 376 -14.93 -25.53 5.30
N ALA A 377 -15.11 -26.25 4.21
CA ALA A 377 -15.58 -27.63 4.26
C ALA A 377 -14.42 -28.56 4.62
N TYR A 378 -14.62 -29.46 5.59
CA TYR A 378 -13.64 -30.47 5.97
C TYR A 378 -14.04 -31.80 5.36
N PRO A 379 -13.35 -32.27 4.30
CA PRO A 379 -13.69 -33.53 3.67
C PRO A 379 -13.43 -34.70 4.63
N ILE A 380 -14.25 -35.74 4.49
CA ILE A 380 -14.01 -37.01 5.14
C ILE A 380 -12.88 -37.70 4.38
N THR A 381 -11.88 -38.15 5.13
CA THR A 381 -10.72 -38.90 4.70
C THR A 381 -10.64 -40.16 5.56
N GLU A 382 -9.72 -41.08 5.25
CA GLU A 382 -9.45 -42.24 6.11
C GLU A 382 -8.99 -41.85 7.52
N ALA A 383 -8.44 -40.66 7.69
CA ALA A 383 -7.89 -40.19 8.97
C ALA A 383 -8.92 -39.48 9.88
N ASN A 384 -10.16 -39.24 9.43
CA ASN A 384 -11.20 -38.54 10.21
C ASN A 384 -12.62 -39.11 9.97
N GLN A 385 -12.76 -40.43 9.97
CA GLN A 385 -14.00 -41.14 9.64
C GLN A 385 -15.04 -41.20 10.78
N SER A 386 -14.75 -40.69 11.98
CA SER A 386 -15.73 -40.76 13.07
C SER A 386 -17.05 -40.08 12.69
N PRO A 387 -18.21 -40.62 13.13
CA PRO A 387 -19.52 -40.05 12.80
C PRO A 387 -19.68 -38.57 13.18
N LYS A 388 -18.88 -38.07 14.13
CA LYS A 388 -18.88 -36.67 14.58
C LYS A 388 -18.24 -35.71 13.58
N ARG A 389 -17.42 -36.20 12.64
CA ARG A 389 -16.69 -35.40 11.63
C ARG A 389 -17.41 -35.31 10.29
N ILE A 390 -18.47 -36.11 10.08
CA ILE A 390 -19.19 -36.17 8.81
C ILE A 390 -19.83 -34.81 8.49
N GLY A 391 -19.40 -34.21 7.38
CA GLY A 391 -19.92 -32.92 6.92
C GLY A 391 -19.50 -31.72 7.80
N GLU A 392 -18.45 -31.88 8.60
CA GLU A 392 -17.92 -30.81 9.43
C GLU A 392 -17.45 -29.62 8.58
N ARG A 393 -17.70 -28.43 9.11
CA ARG A 393 -17.34 -27.15 8.51
C ARG A 393 -17.00 -26.17 9.60
N GLY A 394 -15.91 -25.44 9.45
CA GLY A 394 -15.41 -24.56 10.50
C GLY A 394 -14.83 -23.26 9.97
N LEU A 395 -14.51 -22.35 10.89
CA LEU A 395 -14.01 -21.01 10.57
C LEU A 395 -12.50 -20.99 10.27
N LYS A 396 -11.81 -22.10 10.48
CA LYS A 396 -10.36 -22.20 10.32
C LYS A 396 -10.02 -22.99 9.06
N LEU A 397 -9.16 -22.44 8.22
CA LEU A 397 -8.63 -23.18 7.07
C LEU A 397 -7.62 -24.23 7.57
N PRO A 398 -7.72 -25.51 7.15
CA PRO A 398 -6.69 -26.49 7.43
C PRO A 398 -5.37 -26.12 6.73
N PRO A 399 -4.19 -26.28 7.36
CA PRO A 399 -2.89 -25.97 6.74
C PRO A 399 -2.68 -26.63 5.38
N GLN A 400 -3.21 -27.84 5.21
CA GLN A 400 -3.13 -28.63 3.98
C GLN A 400 -3.85 -27.94 2.80
N PHE A 401 -4.76 -27.00 3.07
CA PHE A 401 -5.48 -26.25 2.03
C PHE A 401 -4.80 -24.92 1.67
N ILE A 402 -3.75 -24.50 2.39
CA ILE A 402 -3.12 -23.18 2.16
C ILE A 402 -2.56 -23.03 0.73
N ASN A 403 -2.09 -24.12 0.12
CA ASN A 403 -1.57 -24.11 -1.26
C ASN A 403 -2.53 -24.78 -2.27
N THR A 404 -3.81 -24.92 -1.90
CA THR A 404 -4.79 -25.62 -2.75
C THR A 404 -5.02 -24.89 -4.07
N SER A 405 -5.37 -25.66 -5.10
CA SER A 405 -5.92 -25.12 -6.35
C SER A 405 -7.45 -25.16 -6.37
N VAL A 406 -8.07 -25.75 -5.34
CA VAL A 406 -9.52 -25.86 -5.19
C VAL A 406 -9.89 -25.57 -3.73
N LEU A 407 -10.68 -24.54 -3.50
CA LEU A 407 -11.07 -24.09 -2.15
C LEU A 407 -12.60 -24.23 -1.97
N PRO A 408 -13.06 -25.25 -1.22
CA PRO A 408 -14.48 -25.38 -0.91
C PRO A 408 -14.88 -24.52 0.30
N ILE A 409 -15.79 -23.58 0.08
CA ILE A 409 -16.34 -22.67 1.09
C ILE A 409 -17.84 -22.93 1.26
N THR A 410 -18.30 -22.91 2.51
CA THR A 410 -19.70 -23.05 2.88
C THR A 410 -20.21 -21.76 3.52
N LYS A 411 -21.41 -21.33 3.11
CA LYS A 411 -22.18 -20.23 3.72
C LYS A 411 -23.49 -20.79 4.25
N GLU A 412 -23.58 -20.89 5.57
CA GLU A 412 -24.70 -21.56 6.27
C GLU A 412 -25.46 -20.61 7.19
N SER A 413 -26.78 -20.67 7.10
CA SER A 413 -27.75 -20.03 8.00
C SER A 413 -28.84 -21.05 8.35
N LYS A 414 -29.71 -20.71 9.31
CA LYS A 414 -30.82 -21.60 9.72
C LYS A 414 -31.70 -22.13 8.58
N SER A 415 -31.83 -21.37 7.47
CA SER A 415 -32.74 -21.69 6.37
C SER A 415 -32.05 -22.12 5.07
N LYS A 416 -30.74 -21.91 4.93
CA LYS A 416 -30.02 -22.13 3.67
C LYS A 416 -28.54 -22.42 3.89
N ILE A 417 -28.07 -23.49 3.26
CA ILE A 417 -26.66 -23.84 3.07
C ILE A 417 -26.30 -23.60 1.59
N SER A 418 -25.21 -22.88 1.36
CA SER A 418 -24.59 -22.71 0.03
C SER A 418 -23.19 -23.28 0.07
N PHE A 419 -22.88 -24.17 -0.88
CA PHE A 419 -21.52 -24.63 -1.15
C PHE A 419 -20.97 -23.85 -2.35
N LEU A 420 -19.82 -23.23 -2.16
CA LEU A 420 -19.07 -22.46 -3.14
C LEU A 420 -17.75 -23.19 -3.40
N LEU A 421 -17.47 -23.50 -4.66
CA LEU A 421 -16.23 -24.16 -5.06
C LEU A 421 -15.42 -23.19 -5.90
N PHE A 422 -14.29 -22.74 -5.36
CA PHE A 422 -13.36 -21.86 -6.09
C PHE A 422 -12.23 -22.71 -6.66
N CYS A 423 -11.82 -22.45 -7.90
CA CYS A 423 -10.78 -23.21 -8.59
C CYS A 423 -9.79 -22.26 -9.31
N VAL A 424 -8.51 -22.62 -9.32
CA VAL A 424 -7.48 -21.95 -10.13
C VAL A 424 -7.58 -22.46 -11.56
N CYS A 425 -8.01 -21.61 -12.50
CA CYS A 425 -8.09 -21.96 -13.93
C CYS A 425 -6.75 -21.66 -14.63
N LEU A 426 -6.05 -22.70 -15.10
CA LEU A 426 -4.75 -22.61 -15.77
C LEU A 426 -4.80 -22.17 -17.26
N GLN A 427 -5.95 -21.74 -17.79
CA GLN A 427 -6.05 -21.27 -19.18
C GLN A 427 -6.43 -19.79 -19.27
N LYS A 428 -5.48 -18.99 -19.78
CA LYS A 428 -5.67 -17.60 -20.22
C LYS A 428 -6.92 -17.47 -21.10
N LYS A 429 -7.70 -16.41 -20.85
CA LYS A 429 -8.82 -15.89 -21.66
C LYS A 429 -10.05 -16.79 -21.77
N VAL A 430 -10.76 -17.00 -20.67
CA VAL A 430 -12.22 -16.85 -20.54
C VAL A 430 -12.45 -16.75 -19.03
N TYR A 431 -12.91 -15.60 -18.52
CA TYR A 431 -13.65 -15.65 -17.27
C TYR A 431 -14.86 -16.52 -17.57
N PHE A 432 -14.82 -17.78 -17.19
CA PHE A 432 -16.07 -18.45 -16.93
C PHE A 432 -16.64 -17.74 -15.71
N PHE A 433 -17.44 -16.71 -15.97
CA PHE A 433 -18.72 -16.61 -15.28
C PHE A 433 -19.48 -17.92 -15.58
N LEU A 434 -19.01 -19.03 -15.05
CA LEU A 434 -19.90 -20.08 -14.63
C LEU A 434 -20.61 -19.44 -13.45
N GLU A 435 -21.74 -18.79 -13.72
CA GLU A 435 -22.93 -18.95 -12.89
C GLU A 435 -23.30 -20.44 -12.83
N SER A 436 -22.37 -21.23 -12.33
CA SER A 436 -22.60 -22.53 -11.75
C SER A 436 -21.98 -22.40 -10.38
N VAL A 437 -22.58 -21.52 -9.57
CA VAL A 437 -22.87 -21.92 -8.21
C VAL A 437 -23.51 -23.30 -8.36
N PHE A 438 -22.71 -24.38 -8.20
CA PHE A 438 -23.28 -25.70 -7.95
C PHE A 438 -23.88 -25.62 -6.55
N CYS A 439 -25.03 -24.94 -6.47
CA CYS A 439 -25.87 -24.90 -5.31
C CYS A 439 -26.54 -26.26 -5.28
N PHE A 440 -25.85 -27.25 -4.69
CA PHE A 440 -26.52 -28.45 -4.23
C PHE A 440 -27.50 -28.01 -3.14
N LYS A 441 -28.71 -27.69 -3.56
CA LYS A 441 -29.82 -27.28 -2.71
C LYS A 441 -30.39 -28.55 -2.10
N TYR A 442 -29.70 -29.11 -1.12
CA TYR A 442 -30.33 -30.11 -0.26
C TYR A 442 -31.36 -29.37 0.60
N ARG A 443 -32.65 -29.53 0.25
CA ARG A 443 -33.72 -29.38 1.24
C ARG A 443 -33.54 -30.53 2.22
N ILE A 444 -33.11 -30.22 3.44
CA ILE A 444 -33.26 -31.14 4.58
C ILE A 444 -34.75 -31.15 4.93
#